data_AF-A0A4S4LQC6-F1
#
_entry.id   AF-A0A4S4LQC6-F1
#
_cell.length_a   1.000
_cell.length_b   1.000
_cell.length_c   1.000
_cell.angle_alpha   90.00
_cell.angle_beta   90.00
_cell.angle_gamma   90.00
#
_symmetry.space_group_name_H-M   'P 1'
#
loop_
_entity.id
_entity.type
_entity.pdbx_description
1 polymer ?
#
loop_
_entity_poly.entity_id
_entity_poly.type
_entity_poly.pdbx_seq_one_letter_code
_entity_poly.pdbx_strand_id
1 'polypeptide(L)'
;MAFASRALLVADLVLLHTMRPRAPPQIFQLRIKTNKLTVFLSLPSATRIPSVKTDVLSALNAHVSQGLATQEVTSVDDFVLAREVKERGRVVPGRYEMLEEDRALKEVVSNWDAIFIQFKDASGKLLPVEVTIPSLDDPDEPFESKSTLPSDDVSMEYLDPSGKGKRKAPPE
;
A
#
# COMPACT_ATOMS: atom_id res chain seq x y z
N MET A 1 67.00 -16.70 18.09
CA MET A 1 66.32 -17.84 17.43
C MET A 1 64.86 -17.48 17.26
N ALA A 2 64.42 -17.43 16.01
CA ALA A 2 63.05 -17.16 15.59
C ALA A 2 62.17 -18.38 15.85
N PHE A 3 60.88 -18.18 16.13
CA PHE A 3 59.79 -18.94 15.51
C PHE A 3 58.51 -18.10 15.56
N ALA A 4 58.16 -17.57 14.39
CA ALA A 4 56.87 -16.96 14.11
C ALA A 4 55.86 -18.09 13.83
N SER A 5 54.80 -18.19 14.64
CA SER A 5 53.62 -19.00 14.30
C SER A 5 52.49 -18.07 13.91
N ARG A 6 52.42 -17.85 12.60
CA ARG A 6 51.27 -17.31 11.87
C ARG A 6 50.14 -18.32 11.98
N ALA A 7 49.17 -18.08 12.85
CA ALA A 7 47.87 -18.76 12.77
C ALA A 7 47.11 -18.17 11.57
N LEU A 8 46.99 -18.97 10.52
CA LEU A 8 46.25 -18.66 9.31
C LEU A 8 44.76 -18.46 9.67
N LEU A 9 44.25 -17.29 9.31
CA LEU A 9 42.84 -16.97 9.23
C LEU A 9 42.20 -17.91 8.18
N VAL A 10 41.58 -18.99 8.64
CA VAL A 10 40.56 -19.70 7.85
C VAL A 10 39.21 -19.18 8.34
N ALA A 11 38.92 -17.93 8.00
CA ALA A 11 37.54 -17.45 8.03
C ALA A 11 36.87 -18.07 6.81
N ASP A 12 36.22 -19.19 7.10
CA ASP A 12 35.39 -19.96 6.19
C ASP A 12 34.44 -19.00 5.45
N LEU A 13 34.53 -19.05 4.13
CA LEU A 13 33.79 -18.25 3.17
C LEU A 13 32.34 -18.74 3.13
N VAL A 14 31.61 -18.60 4.24
CA VAL A 14 30.16 -18.73 4.23
C VAL A 14 29.65 -17.51 3.50
N LEU A 15 29.30 -17.72 2.24
CA LEU A 15 28.66 -16.81 1.31
C LEU A 15 27.27 -16.45 1.86
N LEU A 16 27.26 -15.69 2.95
CA LEU A 16 26.13 -14.91 3.42
C LEU A 16 25.72 -14.05 2.24
N HIS A 17 24.70 -14.50 1.53
CA HIS A 17 23.80 -13.61 0.80
C HIS A 17 23.04 -12.77 1.85
N THR A 18 23.77 -12.03 2.70
CA THR A 18 23.24 -10.88 3.41
C THR A 18 22.71 -9.98 2.32
N MET A 19 21.40 -10.10 2.06
CA MET A 19 20.70 -9.15 1.24
C MET A 19 21.07 -7.79 1.82
N ARG A 20 21.78 -6.97 1.03
CA ARG A 20 22.03 -5.60 1.43
C ARG A 20 20.66 -5.03 1.82
N PRO A 21 20.50 -4.50 3.04
CA PRO A 21 19.24 -3.91 3.46
C PRO A 21 18.76 -2.99 2.36
N ARG A 22 17.55 -3.23 1.85
CA ARG A 22 17.00 -2.40 0.77
C ARG A 22 16.96 -0.96 1.30
N ALA A 23 17.63 -0.05 0.59
CA ALA A 23 17.54 1.36 0.92
C ALA A 23 16.05 1.77 0.91
N PRO A 24 15.60 2.59 1.87
CA PRO A 24 14.22 3.03 1.89
C PRO A 24 13.88 3.75 0.58
N PRO A 25 12.64 3.64 0.09
CA PRO A 25 12.23 4.29 -1.15
C PRO A 25 12.42 5.81 -1.04
N GLN A 26 13.12 6.38 -2.02
CA GLN A 26 13.33 7.83 -2.10
C GLN A 26 12.09 8.55 -2.64
N ILE A 27 11.31 7.87 -3.47
CA ILE A 27 10.06 8.35 -4.06
C ILE A 27 8.93 7.52 -3.49
N PHE A 28 7.91 8.19 -2.98
CA PHE A 28 6.69 7.60 -2.49
C PHE A 28 5.62 7.73 -3.56
N GLN A 29 4.89 6.65 -3.78
CA GLN A 29 3.67 6.63 -4.58
C GLN A 29 2.49 6.60 -3.61
N LEU A 30 1.68 7.66 -3.61
CA LEU A 30 0.56 7.83 -2.70
C LEU A 30 -0.75 7.71 -3.45
N ARG A 31 -1.76 7.14 -2.78
CA ARG A 31 -3.15 7.11 -3.27
C ARG A 31 -3.97 8.08 -2.45
N ILE A 32 -4.31 9.22 -3.03
CA ILE A 32 -5.17 10.21 -2.39
C ILE A 32 -6.61 9.89 -2.76
N LYS A 33 -7.43 9.52 -1.78
CA LYS A 33 -8.80 9.06 -1.95
C LYS A 33 -9.80 10.10 -1.47
N THR A 34 -10.84 10.28 -2.27
CA THR A 34 -12.09 10.98 -1.93
C THR A 34 -13.26 10.00 -2.08
N ASN A 35 -14.50 10.49 -2.00
CA ASN A 35 -15.69 9.66 -2.21
C ASN A 35 -15.73 9.02 -3.61
N LYS A 36 -15.33 9.75 -4.66
CA LYS A 36 -15.47 9.32 -6.07
C LYS A 36 -14.19 9.34 -6.89
N LEU A 37 -13.14 9.99 -6.39
CA LEU A 37 -11.89 10.21 -7.09
C LEU A 37 -10.73 9.61 -6.30
N THR A 38 -9.83 8.91 -6.99
CA THR A 38 -8.51 8.53 -6.49
C THR A 38 -7.43 9.19 -7.34
N VAL A 39 -6.58 10.00 -6.72
CA VAL A 39 -5.44 10.65 -7.35
C VAL A 39 -4.16 9.92 -6.95
N PHE A 40 -3.30 9.64 -7.92
CA PHE A 40 -1.98 9.06 -7.68
C PHE A 40 -0.94 10.17 -7.69
N LEU A 41 -0.22 10.35 -6.58
CA LEU A 41 0.87 11.33 -6.47
C LEU A 41 2.20 10.60 -6.31
N SER A 42 3.22 11.06 -7.04
CA SER A 42 4.60 10.59 -6.92
C SER A 42 5.46 11.71 -6.35
N LEU A 43 5.88 11.57 -5.10
CA LEU A 43 6.56 12.64 -4.35
C LEU A 43 7.83 12.12 -3.65
N PRO A 44 8.86 12.96 -3.47
CA PRO A 44 9.99 12.61 -2.62
C PRO A 44 9.56 12.29 -1.17
N SER A 45 10.25 11.35 -0.53
CA SER A 45 9.94 10.94 0.84
C SER A 45 10.17 12.04 1.90
N ALA A 46 10.97 13.06 1.56
CA ALA A 46 11.24 14.23 2.40
C ALA A 46 10.21 15.37 2.22
N THR A 47 9.24 15.24 1.30
CA THR A 47 8.20 16.25 1.08
C THR A 47 7.37 16.46 2.35
N ARG A 48 7.04 17.70 2.67
CA ARG A 48 6.20 18.04 3.83
C ARG A 48 4.72 17.96 3.49
N ILE A 49 3.89 17.65 4.48
CA ILE A 49 2.43 17.52 4.31
C ILE A 49 1.74 18.77 3.70
N PRO A 50 2.14 20.03 3.99
CA PRO A 50 1.51 21.20 3.37
C PRO A 50 1.74 21.25 1.86
N SER A 51 2.92 20.83 1.39
CA SER A 51 3.20 20.70 -0.05
C SER A 51 2.37 19.58 -0.68
N VAL A 52 2.11 18.50 0.06
CA VAL A 52 1.16 17.46 -0.42
C VAL A 52 -0.23 18.06 -0.56
N LYS A 53 -0.70 18.89 0.39
CA LYS A 53 -2.02 19.55 0.29
C LYS A 53 -2.11 20.47 -0.93
N THR A 54 -1.06 21.21 -1.28
CA THR A 54 -1.07 22.05 -2.49
C THR A 54 -1.18 21.22 -3.76
N ASP A 55 -0.46 20.10 -3.85
CA ASP A 55 -0.53 19.20 -5.00
C ASP A 55 -1.89 18.52 -5.11
N VAL A 56 -2.46 18.13 -3.96
CA VAL A 56 -3.82 17.59 -3.87
C VAL A 56 -4.86 18.63 -4.32
N LEU A 57 -4.78 19.87 -3.83
CA LEU A 57 -5.68 20.94 -4.25
C LEU A 57 -5.60 21.18 -5.76
N SER A 58 -4.38 21.21 -6.31
CA SER A 58 -4.17 21.34 -7.76
C SER A 58 -4.82 20.18 -8.53
N ALA A 59 -4.69 18.95 -8.05
CA ALA A 59 -5.31 17.78 -8.67
C ALA A 59 -6.84 17.78 -8.55
N LEU A 60 -7.40 18.27 -7.43
CA LEU A 60 -8.84 18.39 -7.24
C LEU A 60 -9.47 19.45 -8.15
N ASN A 61 -8.72 20.53 -8.44
CA ASN A 61 -9.17 21.62 -9.31
C ASN A 61 -8.79 21.44 -10.79
N ALA A 62 -8.18 20.29 -11.14
CA ALA A 62 -7.86 19.99 -12.52
C ALA A 62 -9.14 19.85 -13.38
N HIS A 63 -9.04 20.12 -14.67
CA HIS A 63 -10.20 20.02 -15.57
C HIS A 63 -10.81 18.60 -15.59
N VAL A 64 -9.96 17.57 -15.47
CA VAL A 64 -10.38 16.16 -15.48
C VAL A 64 -11.14 15.70 -14.23
N SER A 65 -11.07 16.44 -13.13
CA SER A 65 -11.81 16.16 -11.90
C SER A 65 -13.14 16.92 -11.83
N GLN A 66 -13.42 17.83 -12.77
CA GLN A 66 -14.68 18.56 -12.85
C GLN A 66 -15.85 17.57 -13.05
N GLY A 67 -16.86 17.65 -12.19
CA GLY A 67 -18.02 16.75 -12.19
C GLY A 67 -17.84 15.45 -11.39
N LEU A 68 -16.61 15.10 -10.97
CA LEU A 68 -16.34 13.98 -10.07
C LEU A 68 -16.16 14.43 -8.62
N ALA A 69 -15.60 15.63 -8.43
CA ALA A 69 -15.46 16.24 -7.11
C ALA A 69 -16.84 16.56 -6.51
N THR A 70 -17.08 16.06 -5.29
CA THR A 70 -18.38 16.19 -4.60
C THR A 70 -18.50 17.52 -3.85
N GLN A 71 -17.39 18.20 -3.60
CA GLN A 71 -17.31 19.51 -2.93
C GLN A 71 -16.37 20.43 -3.70
N GLU A 72 -16.77 21.69 -3.83
CA GLU A 72 -15.92 22.75 -4.38
C GLU A 72 -14.85 23.11 -3.35
N VAL A 73 -13.59 22.79 -3.67
CA VAL A 73 -12.45 23.07 -2.80
C VAL A 73 -11.67 24.24 -3.37
N THR A 74 -11.67 25.36 -2.65
CA THR A 74 -11.00 26.58 -3.10
C THR A 74 -9.65 26.79 -2.43
N SER A 75 -9.51 26.35 -1.18
CA SER A 75 -8.31 26.51 -0.36
C SER A 75 -7.79 25.17 0.17
N VAL A 76 -6.51 25.13 0.51
CA VAL A 76 -5.90 24.03 1.28
C VAL A 76 -6.47 23.92 2.70
N ASP A 77 -7.11 24.98 3.20
CA ASP A 77 -7.73 25.00 4.52
C ASP A 77 -9.10 24.33 4.55
N ASP A 78 -9.72 24.14 3.38
CA ASP A 78 -11.06 23.55 3.23
C ASP A 78 -11.06 22.03 3.49
N PHE A 79 -9.89 21.42 3.64
CA PHE A 79 -9.75 19.99 3.91
C PHE A 79 -8.53 19.67 4.77
N VAL A 80 -8.53 18.44 5.28
CA VAL A 80 -7.38 17.83 5.95
C VAL A 80 -7.09 16.47 5.33
N LEU A 81 -5.82 16.06 5.41
CA LEU A 81 -5.41 14.73 5.00
C LEU A 81 -5.44 13.81 6.20
N ALA A 82 -6.00 12.61 6.03
CA ALA A 82 -6.09 11.60 7.06
C ALA A 82 -5.64 10.24 6.55
N ARG A 83 -5.18 9.38 7.45
CA ARG A 83 -4.87 7.97 7.18
C ARG A 83 -5.81 7.07 7.95
N GLU A 84 -6.02 5.86 7.46
CA GLU A 84 -6.71 4.83 8.25
C GLU A 84 -5.84 4.37 9.41
N VAL A 85 -6.45 4.26 10.59
CA VAL A 85 -5.79 3.77 11.79
C VAL A 85 -5.58 2.25 11.65
N LYS A 86 -4.33 1.83 11.82
CA LYS A 86 -3.96 0.41 11.85
C LYS A 86 -3.74 -0.01 13.30
N GLU A 87 -4.59 -0.89 13.82
CA GLU A 87 -4.43 -1.50 15.15
C GLU A 87 -3.91 -2.94 15.00
N ARG A 88 -2.78 -3.26 15.65
CA ARG A 88 -2.14 -4.59 15.59
C ARG A 88 -1.91 -5.09 14.16
N GLY A 89 -1.61 -4.18 13.23
CA GLY A 89 -1.36 -4.49 11.81
C GLY A 89 -2.62 -4.71 10.97
N ARG A 90 -3.83 -4.56 11.54
CA ARG A 90 -5.10 -4.60 10.81
C ARG A 90 -5.68 -3.19 10.69
N VAL A 91 -6.21 -2.87 9.51
CA VAL A 91 -6.95 -1.62 9.28
C VAL A 91 -8.26 -1.68 10.06
N VAL A 92 -8.56 -0.65 10.84
CA VAL A 92 -9.85 -0.49 11.50
C VAL A 92 -10.74 0.38 10.62
N PRO A 93 -11.75 -0.19 9.93
CA PRO A 93 -12.57 0.57 8.99
C PRO A 93 -13.33 1.68 9.72
N GLY A 94 -13.43 2.84 9.06
CA GLY A 94 -14.15 4.00 9.60
C GLY A 94 -13.38 4.80 10.67
N ARG A 95 -12.16 4.42 11.04
CA ARG A 95 -11.30 5.19 11.94
C ARG A 95 -10.16 5.84 11.17
N TYR A 96 -10.21 7.17 11.11
CA TYR A 96 -9.24 7.99 10.41
C TYR A 96 -8.50 8.88 11.40
N GLU A 97 -7.20 9.04 11.18
CA GLU A 97 -6.32 9.91 11.95
C GLU A 97 -5.76 10.99 11.03
N MET A 98 -5.88 12.25 11.45
CA MET A 98 -5.36 13.39 10.70
C MET A 98 -3.83 13.37 10.67
N LEU A 99 -3.26 13.67 9.50
CA LEU A 99 -1.81 13.77 9.34
C LEU A 99 -1.33 15.11 9.92
N GLU A 100 -0.27 15.05 10.72
CA GLU A 100 0.41 16.24 11.27
C GLU A 100 1.07 17.06 10.16
N GLU A 101 0.76 18.34 10.08
CA GLU A 101 1.24 19.22 8.99
C GLU A 101 2.74 19.54 9.07
N ASP A 102 3.32 19.50 10.27
CA ASP A 102 4.76 19.81 10.47
C ASP A 102 5.70 18.64 10.10
N ARG A 103 5.14 17.48 9.73
CA ARG A 103 5.89 16.25 9.48
C ARG A 103 6.28 16.08 8.01
N ALA A 104 7.37 15.36 7.80
CA ALA A 104 7.73 14.84 6.48
C ALA A 104 6.91 13.58 6.17
N LEU A 105 6.64 13.35 4.88
CA LEU A 105 5.83 12.23 4.40
C LEU A 105 6.30 10.87 4.94
N LYS A 106 7.62 10.62 4.91
CA LYS A 106 8.24 9.39 5.43
C LYS A 106 7.99 9.11 6.92
N GLU A 107 7.62 10.11 7.71
CA GLU A 107 7.38 9.97 9.16
C GLU A 107 5.94 9.55 9.46
N VAL A 108 5.00 9.83 8.54
CA VAL A 108 3.57 9.68 8.78
C VAL A 108 2.87 8.68 7.86
N VAL A 109 3.47 8.32 6.73
CA VAL A 109 2.91 7.32 5.82
C VAL A 109 3.98 6.37 5.29
N SER A 110 3.55 5.21 4.79
CA SER A 110 4.38 4.25 4.07
C SER A 110 4.22 4.43 2.55
N ASN A 111 5.19 3.93 1.78
CA ASN A 111 5.04 3.87 0.33
C ASN A 111 3.79 3.05 -0.04
N TRP A 112 3.00 3.51 -1.01
CA TRP A 112 1.71 2.94 -1.44
C TRP A 112 0.55 3.04 -0.44
N ASP A 113 0.71 3.76 0.68
CA ASP A 113 -0.41 4.00 1.59
C ASP A 113 -1.53 4.82 0.91
N ALA A 114 -2.76 4.56 1.36
CA ALA A 114 -3.92 5.36 1.01
C ALA A 114 -4.07 6.49 2.03
N ILE A 115 -4.17 7.72 1.52
CA ILE A 115 -4.47 8.93 2.27
C ILE A 115 -5.87 9.36 1.84
N PHE A 116 -6.68 9.75 2.80
CA PHE A 116 -8.06 10.14 2.61
C PHE A 116 -8.19 11.64 2.81
N ILE A 117 -9.06 12.26 2.02
CA ILE A 117 -9.42 13.67 2.20
C ILE A 117 -10.63 13.76 3.09
N GLN A 118 -10.52 14.55 4.16
CA GLN A 118 -11.64 14.90 5.02
C GLN A 118 -11.95 16.39 4.82
N PHE A 119 -13.08 16.67 4.17
CA PHE A 119 -13.51 18.03 3.89
C PHE A 119 -14.06 18.72 5.13
N LYS A 120 -13.98 20.04 5.12
CA LYS A 120 -14.64 20.91 6.10
C LYS A 120 -15.92 21.46 5.50
N ASP A 121 -16.90 21.66 6.36
CA ASP A 121 -18.11 22.42 6.06
C ASP A 121 -17.82 23.94 6.15
N ALA A 122 -18.76 24.78 5.70
CA ALA A 122 -18.68 26.25 5.80
C ALA A 122 -18.49 26.75 7.25
N SER A 123 -18.90 25.94 8.23
CA SER A 123 -18.66 26.17 9.66
C SER A 123 -17.23 25.84 10.14
N GLY A 124 -16.38 25.30 9.26
CA GLY A 124 -15.04 24.80 9.58
C GLY A 124 -15.03 23.42 10.25
N LYS A 125 -16.20 22.78 10.42
CA LYS A 125 -16.31 21.45 11.02
C LYS A 125 -15.92 20.36 10.04
N LEU A 126 -15.16 19.36 10.51
CA LEU A 126 -14.79 18.19 9.72
C LEU A 126 -16.00 17.30 9.43
N LEU A 127 -16.22 17.02 8.15
CA LEU A 127 -17.23 16.07 7.70
C LEU A 127 -16.71 14.63 7.83
N PRO A 128 -17.57 13.62 7.94
CA PRO A 128 -17.15 12.22 7.91
C PRO A 128 -16.42 11.89 6.60
N VAL A 129 -15.40 11.02 6.68
CA VAL A 129 -14.73 10.51 5.48
C VAL A 129 -15.66 9.50 4.81
N GLU A 130 -16.27 9.87 3.69
CA GLU A 130 -17.03 8.95 2.86
C GLU A 130 -16.13 8.36 1.78
N VAL A 131 -16.01 7.03 1.74
CA VAL A 131 -15.23 6.31 0.74
C VAL A 131 -16.17 5.36 0.02
N THR A 132 -16.37 5.58 -1.28
CA THR A 132 -17.04 4.59 -2.12
C THR A 132 -15.99 3.57 -2.55
N ILE A 133 -16.17 2.32 -2.13
CA ILE A 133 -15.40 1.22 -2.70
C ILE A 133 -16.11 0.85 -4.00
N PRO A 134 -15.48 0.96 -5.18
CA PRO A 134 -16.10 0.53 -6.41
C PRO A 134 -16.41 -0.97 -6.28
N SER A 135 -17.66 -1.34 -6.54
CA SER A 135 -18.08 -2.74 -6.58
C SER A 135 -17.24 -3.48 -7.60
N LEU A 136 -16.74 -4.67 -7.23
CA LEU A 136 -16.00 -5.55 -8.14
C LEU A 136 -16.93 -6.42 -8.99
N ASP A 137 -18.24 -6.37 -8.72
CA ASP A 137 -19.23 -7.19 -9.40
C ASP A 137 -19.65 -6.49 -10.71
N ASP A 138 -19.29 -7.08 -11.85
CA ASP A 138 -19.79 -6.67 -13.16
C ASP A 138 -21.29 -7.01 -13.23
N PRO A 139 -22.17 -6.05 -13.57
CA PRO A 139 -23.62 -6.28 -13.62
C PRO A 139 -24.05 -7.25 -14.74
N ASP A 140 -23.13 -7.59 -15.67
CA ASP A 140 -23.35 -8.49 -16.80
C ASP A 140 -22.77 -9.90 -16.61
N GLU A 141 -22.08 -10.18 -15.49
CA GLU A 141 -21.67 -11.55 -15.15
C GLU A 141 -22.76 -12.22 -14.29
N PRO A 142 -23.48 -13.24 -14.80
CA PRO A 142 -24.30 -14.06 -13.93
C PRO A 142 -23.38 -14.70 -12.91
N PHE A 143 -23.58 -14.38 -11.64
CA PHE A 143 -22.95 -15.07 -10.53
C PHE A 143 -23.14 -16.57 -10.72
N GLU A 144 -22.12 -17.28 -11.18
CA GLU A 144 -22.06 -18.72 -11.05
C GLU A 144 -21.99 -18.99 -9.55
N SER A 145 -23.16 -19.29 -8.98
CA SER A 145 -23.33 -19.71 -7.60
C SER A 145 -22.37 -20.85 -7.34
N LYS A 146 -21.30 -20.54 -6.61
CA LYS A 146 -20.26 -21.48 -6.23
C LYS A 146 -20.88 -22.59 -5.37
N SER A 147 -21.13 -23.72 -6.03
CA SER A 147 -21.15 -25.09 -5.53
C SER A 147 -21.99 -25.38 -4.28
N THR A 148 -23.14 -26.03 -4.47
CA THR A 148 -23.57 -27.10 -3.56
C THR A 148 -22.42 -28.09 -3.40
N LEU A 149 -21.89 -28.19 -2.18
CA LEU A 149 -20.95 -29.23 -1.76
C LEU A 149 -21.54 -30.61 -2.11
N PRO A 150 -20.83 -31.49 -2.83
CA PRO A 150 -21.09 -32.90 -2.70
C PRO A 150 -20.55 -33.32 -1.33
N SER A 151 -21.45 -33.39 -0.35
CA SER A 151 -21.24 -34.25 0.81
C SER A 151 -21.29 -35.68 0.31
N ASP A 152 -20.14 -36.36 0.25
CA ASP A 152 -20.03 -37.78 0.59
C ASP A 152 -18.55 -38.21 0.71
N ASP A 153 -18.31 -38.93 1.81
CA ASP A 153 -17.14 -39.71 2.19
C ASP A 153 -16.16 -40.10 1.06
N VAL A 154 -14.93 -39.57 1.10
CA VAL A 154 -13.79 -40.24 0.47
C VAL A 154 -12.61 -40.24 1.43
N SER A 155 -12.38 -41.42 1.98
CA SER A 155 -11.22 -41.82 2.78
C SER A 155 -9.91 -41.39 2.10
N MET A 156 -9.15 -40.53 2.76
CA MET A 156 -7.86 -40.04 2.27
C MET A 156 -6.78 -41.10 2.56
N GLU A 157 -6.47 -41.93 1.56
CA GLU A 157 -5.33 -42.86 1.59
C GLU A 157 -4.04 -42.10 1.26
N TYR A 158 -3.06 -42.16 2.16
CA TYR A 158 -1.78 -41.44 2.05
C TYR A 158 -0.94 -42.01 0.89
N LEU A 159 -0.69 -41.20 -0.14
CA LEU A 159 0.29 -41.54 -1.18
C LEU A 159 1.67 -40.94 -0.85
N ASP A 160 2.64 -41.85 -0.79
CA ASP A 160 4.08 -41.66 -0.55
C ASP A 160 4.75 -40.59 -1.43
N PRO A 161 5.59 -39.70 -0.86
CA PRO A 161 6.41 -38.77 -1.64
C PRO A 161 7.75 -39.41 -2.04
N SER A 162 7.75 -40.27 -3.07
CA SER A 162 9.00 -40.71 -3.71
C SER A 162 8.89 -40.71 -5.23
N GLY A 163 9.22 -39.56 -5.83
CA GLY A 163 9.25 -39.38 -7.28
C GLY A 163 10.28 -38.34 -7.72
N LYS A 164 11.55 -38.75 -7.78
CA LYS A 164 12.67 -37.97 -8.35
C LYS A 164 12.50 -37.83 -9.87
N GLY A 165 12.03 -36.68 -10.35
CA GLY A 165 12.00 -36.35 -11.78
C GLY A 165 13.26 -35.60 -12.23
N LYS A 166 14.25 -36.30 -12.81
CA LYS A 166 15.29 -35.68 -13.66
C LYS A 166 14.75 -35.62 -15.09
N ARG A 167 14.34 -34.43 -15.56
CA ARG A 167 14.06 -34.21 -16.99
C ARG A 167 15.35 -33.71 -17.67
N LYS A 168 15.87 -34.51 -18.61
CA LYS A 168 16.88 -34.09 -19.60
C LYS A 168 16.17 -33.30 -20.70
N ALA A 169 16.77 -32.20 -21.14
CA ALA A 169 16.31 -31.44 -22.31
C ALA A 169 16.59 -32.21 -23.62
N PRO A 170 15.79 -32.03 -24.68
CA PRO A 170 16.06 -32.61 -26.00
C PRO A 170 17.22 -31.89 -26.71
N PRO A 171 18.08 -32.58 -27.47
CA PRO A 171 19.06 -31.93 -28.33
C PRO A 171 18.43 -31.39 -29.63
N GLU A 172 19.04 -30.33 -30.16
CA GLU A 172 18.81 -29.73 -31.50
C GLU A 172 18.98 -30.73 -32.64
#